data_AF-A0A8A1M033-F1
#
_entry.id   AF-A0A8A1M033-F1
#
_cell.length_a   1.000
_cell.length_b   1.000
_cell.length_c   1.000
_cell.angle_alpha   90.00
_cell.angle_beta   90.00
_cell.angle_gamma   90.00
#
_symmetry.space_group_name_H-M   'P 1'
#
loop_
_entity.id
_entity.type
_entity.pdbx_description
1 polymer ?
#
loop_
_entity_poly.entity_id
_entity_poly.type
_entity_poly.pdbx_seq_one_letter_code
_entity_poly.pdbx_strand_id
1 'polypeptide(L)' 'MYLPSFLGEGPGGYSLVSTGPSKMRMEKVQRMVADGKLKAVVDSTWEMGDVMKAYGKSMTKHLQGKVVVKVQDI' A
#
# COMPACT_ATOMS: atom_id res chain seq x y z
N MET A 1 -30.60 -3.99 6.29
CA MET A 1 -30.32 -2.86 7.21
C MET A 1 -29.85 -1.70 6.35
N TYR A 2 -30.70 -0.71 6.12
CA TYR A 2 -30.41 0.46 5.29
C TYR A 2 -29.69 1.50 6.15
N LEU A 3 -28.45 1.88 5.83
CA LEU A 3 -27.77 3.01 6.45
C LEU A 3 -27.85 4.24 5.53
N PRO A 4 -28.38 5.39 6.00
CA PRO A 4 -28.37 6.62 5.23
C PRO A 4 -26.99 7.28 5.37
N SER A 5 -26.29 7.41 4.25
CA SER A 5 -24.93 7.94 4.16
C SER A 5 -24.83 9.44 3.95
N PHE A 6 -25.93 10.21 4.01
CA PHE A 6 -25.97 11.59 3.48
C PHE A 6 -24.92 12.55 4.07
N LEU A 7 -24.39 12.29 5.27
CA LEU A 7 -23.38 13.15 5.93
C LEU A 7 -22.03 12.49 6.19
N GLY A 8 -21.70 11.40 5.49
CA GLY A 8 -20.30 10.94 5.41
C GLY A 8 -19.76 10.13 6.60
N GLU A 9 -20.59 9.40 7.33
CA GLU A 9 -20.12 8.53 8.42
C GLU A 9 -20.27 7.04 8.04
N GLY A 10 -19.29 6.54 7.28
CA GLY A 10 -19.00 5.10 7.15
C GLY A 10 -17.97 4.68 8.21
N PRO A 11 -17.91 3.39 8.59
CA PRO A 11 -17.16 2.94 9.76
C PRO A 11 -15.65 3.13 9.56
N GLY A 12 -15.08 4.14 10.23
CA GLY A 12 -13.64 4.34 10.41
C GLY A 12 -13.00 5.30 9.41
N GLY A 13 -12.82 6.56 9.83
CA GLY A 13 -12.06 7.56 9.07
C GLY A 13 -10.61 7.13 8.86
N TYR A 14 -10.29 6.65 7.67
CA TYR A 14 -8.91 6.44 7.27
C TYR A 14 -8.30 7.81 6.95
N SER A 15 -7.17 8.15 7.58
CA SER A 15 -6.41 9.34 7.22
C SER A 15 -5.36 8.96 6.18
N LEU A 16 -5.47 9.53 4.98
CA LEU A 16 -4.41 9.41 3.97
C LEU A 16 -3.26 10.34 4.37
N VAL A 17 -2.25 9.79 5.02
CA VAL A 17 -1.04 10.53 5.40
C VAL A 17 0.01 10.37 4.31
N SER A 18 0.31 11.45 3.60
CA SER A 18 1.43 11.52 2.68
C SER A 18 2.58 12.31 3.32
N THR A 19 3.77 11.72 3.34
CA THR A 19 4.98 12.38 3.84
C THR A 19 5.99 12.53 2.72
N GLY A 20 6.59 13.72 2.60
CA GLY A 20 7.68 13.95 1.64
C GLY A 20 8.92 13.09 1.95
N PRO A 21 9.73 12.77 0.92
CA PRO A 21 10.86 11.85 1.05
C PRO A 21 11.92 12.43 1.99
N SER A 22 12.18 11.74 3.10
CA SER A 22 13.23 12.09 4.06
C SER A 22 13.72 10.83 4.73
N LYS A 23 15.04 10.68 4.89
CA LYS A 23 15.68 9.53 5.52
C LYS A 23 15.09 9.25 6.91
N MET A 24 15.01 10.27 7.76
CA MET A 24 14.45 10.17 9.12
C MET A 24 13.00 9.66 9.12
N ARG A 25 12.19 10.11 8.16
CA ARG A 25 10.78 9.68 8.06
C ARG A 25 10.68 8.22 7.61
N MET A 26 11.49 7.82 6.64
CA MET A 26 11.54 6.44 6.15
C MET A 26 11.99 5.48 7.25
N GLU A 27 13.01 5.85 8.03
CA GLU A 27 13.47 5.05 9.18
C GLU A 27 12.37 4.91 10.25
N LYS A 28 11.62 5.98 10.51
CA LYS A 28 10.48 5.93 11.45
C LYS A 28 9.39 4.98 10.96
N VAL A 29 9.05 5.03 9.66
CA VAL A 29 8.08 4.11 9.06
C VAL A 29 8.57 2.66 9.16
N GLN A 30 9.85 2.41 8.89
CA GLN A 30 10.45 1.08 9.03
C GLN A 30 10.33 0.55 10.47
N ARG A 31 10.62 1.37 11.48
CA ARG A 31 10.44 1.00 12.89
C ARG A 31 8.98 0.70 13.22
N MET A 32 8.04 1.47 12.70
CA MET A 32 6.61 1.21 12.91
C MET A 32 6.15 -0.12 12.31
N VAL A 33 6.72 -0.52 11.16
CA VAL A 33 6.48 -1.84 10.57
C VAL A 33 7.08 -2.94 11.45
N ALA A 34 8.32 -2.76 11.92
CA ALA A 34 8.99 -3.72 12.81
C ALA A 34 8.25 -3.90 14.15
N ASP A 35 7.74 -2.80 14.72
CA ASP A 35 6.92 -2.78 15.94
C ASP A 35 5.50 -3.38 15.73
N GLY A 36 5.11 -3.72 14.50
CA GLY A 36 3.78 -4.22 14.17
C GLY A 36 2.67 -3.16 14.15
N LYS A 37 3.00 -1.87 14.34
CA LYS A 37 2.05 -0.75 14.33
C LYS A 37 1.54 -0.42 12.92
N LEU A 38 2.27 -0.83 11.88
CA LEU A 38 1.92 -0.60 10.48
C LEU A 38 2.02 -1.90 9.68
N LYS A 39 0.93 -2.29 9.03
CA LYS A 39 0.89 -3.44 8.13
C LYS A 39 1.16 -2.99 6.70
N ALA A 40 2.20 -3.56 6.07
CA ALA A 40 2.38 -3.42 4.64
C ALA A 40 1.34 -4.27 3.90
N VAL A 41 0.48 -3.63 3.11
CA VAL A 41 -0.48 -4.32 2.25
C VAL A 41 0.18 -4.56 0.90
N VAL A 42 0.45 -5.83 0.60
CA VAL A 42 0.95 -6.27 -0.71
C VAL A 42 -0.23 -6.81 -1.50
N ASP A 43 -0.46 -6.22 -2.66
CA ASP A 43 -1.52 -6.63 -3.58
C ASP A 43 -1.10 -7.87 -4.39
N SER A 44 0.11 -7.84 -4.94
CA SER A 44 0.64 -8.92 -5.76
C SER A 44 2.17 -8.93 -5.79
N THR A 45 2.72 -10.14 -5.95
CA THR A 45 4.16 -10.37 -6.12
C THR A 45 4.38 -11.00 -7.49
N TRP A 46 5.34 -10.47 -8.25
CA TRP A 46 5.66 -10.89 -9.61
C TRP A 46 7.16 -11.19 -9.72
N GLU A 47 7.51 -12.10 -10.61
CA GLU A 47 8.90 -12.36 -10.97
C GLU A 47 9.38 -11.35 -12.03
N MET A 48 10.69 -11.16 -12.15
CA MET A 48 11.28 -10.21 -13.11
C MET A 48 10.82 -10.47 -14.57
N GLY A 49 10.56 -11.72 -14.92
CA GLY A 49 10.04 -12.08 -16.25
C GLY A 49 8.68 -11.47 -16.58
N ASP A 50 7.87 -11.15 -15.57
CA ASP A 50 6.51 -10.63 -15.72
C ASP A 50 6.37 -9.13 -15.35
N VAL A 51 7.47 -8.38 -15.31
CA VAL A 51 7.49 -6.94 -14.97
C VAL A 51 6.45 -6.13 -15.76
N MET A 52 6.31 -6.41 -17.06
CA MET A 52 5.36 -5.66 -17.90
C MET A 52 3.90 -5.86 -17.47
N LYS A 53 3.56 -7.06 -16.99
CA LYS A 53 2.21 -7.35 -16.45
C LYS A 53 2.03 -6.70 -15.08
N ALA A 54 3.07 -6.72 -14.24
CA ALA A 54 3.08 -6.04 -12.96
C ALA A 54 2.88 -4.52 -13.11
N TYR A 55 3.55 -3.91 -14.09
CA TYR A 55 3.39 -2.50 -14.44
C TYR A 55 1.98 -2.19 -14.94
N GLY A 56 1.43 -3.03 -15.83
CA GLY A 56 0.04 -2.93 -16.27
C GLY A 56 -0.95 -2.94 -15.10
N LYS A 57 -0.75 -3.84 -14.13
CA LYS A 57 -1.58 -3.90 -12.91
C LYS A 57 -1.44 -2.65 -12.05
N SER A 58 -0.21 -2.16 -11.86
CA SER A 58 0.09 -0.91 -11.14
C SER A 58 -0.62 0.31 -11.71
N MET A 59 -0.89 0.34 -13.02
CA MET A 59 -1.58 1.46 -13.66
C MET A 59 -3.10 1.43 -13.49
N THR A 60 -3.66 0.31 -13.01
CA THR A 60 -5.10 0.20 -12.76
C THR A 60 -5.50 0.99 -11.52
N LYS A 61 -6.67 1.64 -11.56
CA LYS A 61 -7.22 2.41 -10.41
C LYS A 61 -7.71 1.53 -9.25
N HIS A 62 -7.65 0.20 -9.38
CA HIS A 62 -8.16 -0.77 -8.41
C HIS A 62 -7.06 -1.46 -7.61
N LEU A 63 -5.85 -0.89 -7.58
CA LEU A 63 -4.73 -1.45 -6.86
C LEU A 63 -4.95 -1.36 -5.34
N GLN A 64 -4.92 -2.51 -4.65
CA GLN A 64 -5.06 -2.56 -3.19
C GLN A 64 -3.69 -2.70 -2.51
N GLY A 65 -2.87 -1.63 -2.55
CA GLY A 65 -1.58 -1.58 -1.84
C GLY A 65 -0.38 -1.56 -2.79
N LYS A 66 0.65 -2.37 -2.50
CA LYS A 66 1.91 -2.37 -3.26
C LYS A 66 2.03 -3.58 -4.19
N VAL A 67 2.57 -3.37 -5.38
CA VAL A 67 3.05 -4.43 -6.29
C VAL A 67 4.53 -4.65 -6.02
N VAL A 68 4.92 -5.90 -5.76
CA VAL A 68 6.31 -6.29 -5.54
C VAL A 68 6.80 -7.04 -6.76
N VAL A 69 7.98 -6.67 -7.25
CA VAL A 69 8.68 -7.41 -8.31
C VAL A 69 9.99 -7.94 -7.75
N LYS A 70 10.18 -9.25 -7.79
CA LYS A 70 11.44 -9.89 -7.42
C LYS A 70 12.40 -9.80 -8.60
N VAL A 71 13.55 -9.16 -8.38
CA VAL A 71 14.58 -8.98 -9.41
C VAL A 71 15.62 -10.10 -9.34
N GLN A 72 15.95 -10.56 -8.13
CA GLN A 72 16.87 -11.67 -7.84
C GLN A 72 16.37 -12.40 -6.60
N ASP A 73 16.49 -13.73 -6.59
CA ASP A 73 16.38 -14.52 -5.35
C ASP A 73 17.67 -14.30 -4.55
N ILE A 74 17.55 -13.67 -3.37
CA ILE A 74 18.60 -13.56 -2.37
C ILE A 74 18.33 -14.60 -1.29
#